data_AF-A0A259LXR1-F1
#
_entry.id   AF-A0A259LXR1-F1
#
_cell.length_a   1.000
_cell.length_b   1.000
_cell.length_c   1.000
_cell.angle_alpha   90.00
_cell.angle_beta   90.00
_cell.angle_gamma   90.00
#
_symmetry.space_group_name_H-M   'P 1'
#
loop_
_entity.id
_entity.type
_entity.pdbx_description
1 polymer ?
#
loop_
_entity_poly.entity_id
_entity_poly.type
_entity_poly.pdbx_seq_one_letter_code
_entity_poly.pdbx_strand_id
1 'polypeptide(L)'
;MRMPKIFPAALVVILLAACEMPTQAPVVTAYNGDSVNIIQPAFTNATDAELLTLANSICQRGSKKQAERVSARPLPDLQGTEYLFLCLNRP
;
A
#
# COMPACT_ATOMS: atom_id res chain seq x y z
N MET A 1 -43.44 34.31 -30.45
CA MET A 1 -42.92 33.38 -29.41
C MET A 1 -42.32 32.17 -30.11
N ARG A 2 -41.02 31.89 -29.95
CA ARG A 2 -40.36 30.66 -30.41
C ARG A 2 -39.47 30.17 -29.27
N MET A 3 -39.78 29.00 -28.70
CA MET A 3 -38.94 28.35 -27.68
C MET A 3 -37.80 27.56 -28.36
N PRO A 4 -36.56 27.62 -27.86
CA PRO A 4 -35.53 26.71 -28.30
C PRO A 4 -35.69 25.36 -27.57
N LYS A 5 -35.72 24.26 -28.33
CA LYS A 5 -35.57 22.91 -27.78
C LYS A 5 -34.08 22.69 -27.47
N ILE A 6 -33.73 22.67 -26.20
CA ILE A 6 -32.37 22.38 -25.73
C ILE A 6 -32.20 20.85 -25.76
N PHE A 7 -31.38 20.35 -26.68
CA PHE A 7 -30.97 18.95 -26.74
C PHE A 7 -29.96 18.65 -25.60
N PRO A 8 -30.21 17.68 -24.71
CA PRO A 8 -29.30 17.34 -23.63
C PRO A 8 -28.26 16.34 -24.17
N ALA A 9 -27.23 16.83 -24.86
CA ALA A 9 -26.17 15.98 -25.45
C ALA A 9 -24.79 16.21 -24.81
N ALA A 10 -24.73 16.66 -23.56
CA ALA A 10 -23.46 17.06 -22.91
C ALA A 10 -23.04 16.21 -21.70
N LEU A 11 -23.82 15.20 -21.28
CA LEU A 11 -23.58 14.50 -19.99
C LEU A 11 -22.81 13.17 -20.09
N VAL A 12 -22.36 12.75 -21.28
CA VAL A 12 -21.83 11.38 -21.49
C VAL A 12 -20.29 11.29 -21.40
N VAL A 13 -19.56 12.40 -21.39
CA VAL A 13 -18.10 12.38 -21.61
C VAL A 13 -17.27 12.14 -20.33
N ILE A 14 -17.87 12.20 -19.13
CA ILE A 14 -17.11 12.14 -17.85
C ILE A 14 -16.88 10.70 -17.35
N LEU A 15 -17.54 9.70 -17.93
CA LEU A 15 -17.51 8.31 -17.41
C LEU A 15 -16.34 7.45 -17.93
N LEU A 16 -15.49 7.93 -18.84
CA LEU A 16 -14.39 7.12 -19.41
C LEU A 16 -13.02 7.29 -18.74
N ALA A 17 -12.91 8.08 -17.65
CA ALA A 17 -11.63 8.33 -16.99
C ALA A 17 -11.33 7.41 -15.77
N ALA A 18 -12.22 6.48 -15.42
CA ALA A 18 -12.01 5.56 -14.30
C ALA A 18 -11.25 4.30 -14.77
N CYS A 19 -10.00 4.47 -15.20
CA CYS A 19 -9.07 3.35 -15.33
C CYS A 19 -8.49 3.08 -13.93
N GLU A 20 -9.16 2.26 -13.13
CA GLU A 20 -8.60 1.77 -11.87
C GLU A 20 -7.42 0.84 -12.17
N MET A 21 -6.20 1.35 -12.04
CA MET A 21 -5.03 0.48 -12.08
C MET A 21 -5.04 -0.38 -10.82
N PRO A 22 -4.92 -1.72 -10.93
CA PRO A 22 -4.96 -2.60 -9.78
C PRO A 22 -3.81 -2.22 -8.83
N THR A 23 -4.16 -1.74 -7.65
CA THR A 23 -3.19 -1.41 -6.60
C THR A 23 -2.58 -2.71 -6.09
N GLN A 24 -1.26 -2.83 -6.17
CA GLN A 24 -0.56 -3.99 -5.65
C GLN A 24 -0.41 -3.86 -4.14
N ALA A 25 -0.85 -4.86 -3.37
CA ALA A 25 -0.62 -4.84 -1.93
C ALA A 25 0.88 -4.97 -1.60
N PRO A 26 1.36 -4.39 -0.50
CA PRO A 26 2.69 -4.68 0.02
C PRO A 26 2.87 -6.18 0.26
N VAL A 27 4.07 -6.69 -0.03
CA VAL A 27 4.38 -8.12 0.03
C VAL A 27 5.41 -8.38 1.11
N VAL A 28 5.12 -9.37 1.96
CA VAL A 28 6.08 -9.87 2.95
C VAL A 28 7.08 -10.78 2.24
N THR A 29 8.36 -10.41 2.24
CA THR A 29 9.40 -11.16 1.53
C THR A 29 10.22 -12.06 2.45
N ALA A 30 10.37 -11.68 3.72
CA ALA A 30 11.09 -12.50 4.69
C ALA A 30 10.53 -12.30 6.11
N TYR A 31 10.58 -13.36 6.89
CA TYR A 31 10.30 -13.36 8.33
C TYR A 31 11.16 -14.43 9.00
N ASN A 32 11.82 -14.10 10.11
CA ASN A 32 12.74 -15.01 10.81
C ASN A 32 12.47 -15.18 12.32
N GLY A 33 11.39 -14.63 12.85
CA GLY A 33 11.12 -14.61 14.30
C GLY A 33 11.32 -13.23 14.94
N ASP A 34 12.41 -12.56 14.58
CA ASP A 34 12.87 -11.31 15.20
C ASP A 34 12.79 -10.10 14.25
N SER A 35 12.57 -10.32 12.96
CA SER A 35 12.37 -9.26 11.97
C SER A 35 11.47 -9.70 10.82
N VAL A 36 10.89 -8.72 10.14
CA VAL A 36 10.09 -8.90 8.92
C VAL A 36 10.49 -7.89 7.84
N ASN A 37 10.63 -8.36 6.61
CA ASN A 37 10.85 -7.53 5.43
C ASN A 37 9.56 -7.41 4.64
N ILE A 38 9.21 -6.18 4.26
CA ILE A 38 8.02 -5.87 3.46
C ILE A 38 8.45 -5.04 2.26
N ILE A 39 8.14 -5.49 1.04
CA ILE A 39 8.32 -4.71 -0.18
C ILE A 39 7.01 -4.00 -0.50
N GLN A 40 7.09 -2.68 -0.68
CA GLN A 40 6.05 -1.86 -1.28
C GLN A 40 6.43 -1.54 -2.73
N PRO A 41 5.71 -2.09 -3.73
CA PRO A 41 5.88 -1.70 -5.13
C PRO A 41 5.66 -0.18 -5.35
N ALA A 42 6.30 0.41 -6.36
CA ALA A 42 6.24 1.84 -6.65
C ALA A 42 4.85 2.32 -7.10
N PHE A 43 4.04 1.40 -7.63
CA PHE A 43 2.67 1.67 -8.06
C PHE A 43 1.65 1.45 -6.94
N THR A 44 2.10 1.29 -5.70
CA THR A 44 1.24 1.23 -4.52
C THR A 44 1.63 2.28 -3.48
N ASN A 45 0.61 2.81 -2.82
CA ASN A 45 0.73 3.88 -1.84
C ASN A 45 0.20 3.38 -0.50
N ALA A 46 0.70 2.23 -0.03
CA ALA A 46 0.46 1.86 1.36
C ALA A 46 1.07 2.94 2.25
N THR A 47 0.27 3.40 3.20
CA THR A 47 0.69 4.34 4.21
C THR A 47 1.62 3.65 5.20
N ASP A 48 2.43 4.46 5.90
CA ASP A 48 3.27 3.98 6.99
C ASP A 48 2.45 3.22 8.06
N ALA A 49 1.21 3.65 8.32
CA ALA A 49 0.32 3.00 9.27
C ALA A 49 -0.12 1.61 8.79
N GLU A 50 -0.40 1.44 7.50
CA GLU A 50 -0.77 0.15 6.92
C GLU A 50 0.41 -0.82 6.90
N LEU A 51 1.60 -0.34 6.54
CA LEU A 51 2.82 -1.14 6.63
C LEU A 51 3.11 -1.57 8.07
N LEU A 52 2.98 -0.65 9.03
CA LEU A 52 3.18 -0.95 10.44
C LEU A 52 2.12 -1.93 10.97
N THR A 53 0.86 -1.80 10.53
CA THR A 53 -0.22 -2.72 10.89
C THR A 53 0.06 -4.12 10.37
N LEU A 54 0.50 -4.24 9.11
CA LEU A 54 0.91 -5.50 8.51
C LEU A 54 2.08 -6.12 9.28
N ALA A 55 3.14 -5.34 9.54
CA ALA A 55 4.30 -5.80 10.29
C ALA A 55 3.92 -6.26 11.71
N ASN A 56 3.09 -5.50 12.44
CA ASN A 56 2.58 -5.88 13.75
C ASN A 56 1.85 -7.21 13.71
N SER A 57 0.97 -7.42 12.72
CA SER A 57 0.22 -8.67 12.58
C SER A 57 1.13 -9.89 12.42
N ILE A 58 2.26 -9.75 11.72
CA ILE A 58 3.23 -10.82 11.48
C ILE A 58 4.04 -11.09 12.74
N CYS A 59 4.57 -10.04 13.37
CA CYS A 59 5.32 -10.16 14.62
C CYS A 59 4.47 -10.79 15.75
N GLN A 60 3.18 -10.44 15.84
CA GLN A 60 2.26 -11.00 16.84
C GLN A 60 1.97 -12.49 16.63
N ARG A 61 1.85 -12.95 15.38
CA ARG A 61 1.78 -14.40 15.08
C ARG A 61 3.04 -15.14 15.54
N GLY A 62 4.17 -14.44 15.55
CA GLY A 62 5.45 -14.88 16.09
C GLY A 62 5.65 -14.75 17.59
N SER A 63 4.60 -14.49 18.37
CA SER A 63 4.66 -14.26 19.83
C SER A 63 5.44 -13.00 20.27
N LYS A 64 5.69 -12.05 19.36
CA LYS A 64 6.26 -10.73 19.69
C LYS A 64 5.13 -9.72 19.88
N LYS A 65 5.37 -8.62 20.60
CA LYS A 65 4.29 -7.68 20.96
C LYS A 65 4.10 -6.58 19.93
N GLN A 66 5.19 -6.10 19.32
CA GLN A 66 5.16 -4.98 18.39
C GLN A 66 6.22 -5.12 17.27
N ALA A 67 5.96 -4.43 16.16
CA ALA A 67 6.91 -4.19 15.10
C ALA A 67 7.44 -2.75 15.20
N GLU A 68 8.73 -2.55 14.91
CA GLU A 68 9.35 -1.23 14.80
C GLU A 68 10.13 -1.13 13.49
N ARG A 69 9.86 -0.10 12.69
CA ARG A 69 10.59 0.12 11.43
C ARG A 69 11.99 0.61 11.72
N VAL A 70 12.99 -0.09 11.20
CA VAL A 70 14.41 0.24 11.40
C VAL A 70 15.15 0.59 10.11
N SER A 71 14.61 0.23 8.95
CA SER A 71 15.18 0.68 7.68
C SER A 71 14.14 0.78 6.57
N ALA A 72 14.45 1.62 5.59
CA ALA A 72 13.78 1.69 4.29
C ALA A 72 14.86 1.75 3.21
N ARG A 73 14.75 0.88 2.20
CA ARG A 73 15.73 0.76 1.12
C ARG A 73 15.00 0.78 -0.23
N PRO A 74 15.32 1.73 -1.13
CA PRO A 74 14.80 1.67 -2.48
C PRO A 74 15.38 0.44 -3.21
N LEU A 75 14.52 -0.22 -3.99
CA LEU A 75 14.84 -1.37 -4.83
C LEU A 75 14.60 -0.97 -6.29
N PRO A 76 15.62 -0.44 -6.99
CA PRO A 76 15.48 0.03 -8.38
C PRO A 76 15.03 -1.10 -9.32
N ASP A 77 15.58 -2.29 -9.16
CA ASP A 77 15.31 -3.45 -10.02
C ASP A 77 13.89 -3.99 -9.86
N LEU A 78 13.30 -3.83 -8.67
CA LEU A 78 11.95 -4.30 -8.34
C LEU A 78 10.92 -3.16 -8.37
N GLN A 79 11.33 -1.95 -8.79
CA GLN A 79 10.52 -0.74 -8.79
C GLN A 79 9.72 -0.62 -7.49
N GLY A 80 10.40 -0.52 -6.35
CA GLY A 80 9.73 -0.43 -5.05
C GLY A 80 10.65 -0.04 -3.90
N THR A 81 10.14 -0.12 -2.69
CA THR A 81 10.88 0.12 -1.45
C THR A 81 10.74 -1.08 -0.54
N GLU A 82 11.86 -1.60 -0.05
CA GLU A 82 11.91 -2.58 1.03
C GLU A 82 11.96 -1.89 2.38
N TYR A 83 11.09 -2.32 3.28
CA TYR A 83 11.05 -1.89 4.67
C TYR A 83 11.44 -3.05 5.59
N LEU A 84 12.36 -2.80 6.51
CA LEU A 84 12.71 -3.74 7.58
C LEU A 84 12.05 -3.30 8.88
N PHE A 85 11.36 -4.24 9.51
CA PHE A 85 10.83 -4.07 10.85
C PHE A 85 11.44 -5.09 11.81
N LEU A 86 11.81 -4.66 13.00
CA LEU A 86 12.15 -5.55 14.11
C LEU A 86 10.90 -5.96 14.87
N CYS A 87 10.80 -7.22 15.23
CA CYS A 87 9.75 -7.77 16.07
C CYS A 87 10.22 -7.80 17.52
N LEU A 88 9.69 -6.88 18.32
CA LEU A 88 10.13 -6.64 19.69
C LEU A 88 9.12 -7.17 20.71
N ASN A 89 9.66 -7.65 21.82
CA ASN A 89 8.87 -7.73 23.05
C ASN A 89 8.78 -6.31 23.61
N ARG A 90 7.59 -5.89 24.10
CA ARG A 90 7.47 -4.62 24.86
C ARG A 90 8.63 -4.54 25.86
N PRO A 91 9.25 -3.36 26.01
CA PRO A 91 10.11 -3.10 27.16
C PRO A 91 9.37 -3.34 28.48
#